data_AF-A0A820VBU4-F1
#
_entry.id   AF-A0A820VBU4-F1
#
_cell.length_a   1.000
_cell.length_b   1.000
_cell.length_c   1.000
_cell.angle_alpha   90.00
_cell.angle_beta   90.00
_cell.angle_gamma   90.00
#
_symmetry.space_group_name_H-M   'P 1'
#
loop_
_entity.id
_entity.type
_entity.pdbx_description
1 polymer ?
#
loop_
_entity_poly.entity_id
_entity_poly.type
_entity_poly.pdbx_seq_one_letter_code
_entity_poly.pdbx_strand_id
1 'polypeptide(L)'
;DEIQRNHKLYIKFSISGSINVDTLAERLRTLGKKMTSIDVALHIDIGVVDNIQQLNELLYCLLLFRSFRLGQEAAYIPANIPIYIELDSSPHSLTAHAKIIYFNFYHVIILKL
;
A
#
# COMPACT_ATOMS: atom_id res chain seq x y z
N ASP A 1 4.04 15.70 -9.05
CA ASP A 1 5.40 15.11 -9.09
C ASP A 1 6.23 15.29 -7.81
N GLU A 2 5.71 14.89 -6.65
CA GLU A 2 6.52 14.72 -5.43
C GLU A 2 7.43 13.49 -5.54
N ILE A 3 7.02 12.53 -6.38
CA ILE A 3 7.66 11.24 -6.67
C ILE A 3 9.08 11.41 -7.26
N GLN A 4 9.32 12.42 -8.11
CA GLN A 4 10.64 12.63 -8.72
C GLN A 4 11.61 13.41 -7.81
N ARG A 5 11.14 14.06 -6.73
CA ARG A 5 11.96 15.00 -5.96
C ARG A 5 12.85 14.33 -4.91
N ASN A 6 12.55 13.11 -4.47
CA ASN A 6 13.15 12.53 -3.26
C ASN A 6 14.33 11.56 -3.48
N HIS A 7 14.79 11.32 -4.72
CA HIS A 7 15.91 10.40 -5.03
C HIS A 7 15.82 9.00 -4.37
N LYS A 8 14.62 8.55 -3.98
CA LYS A 8 14.42 7.26 -3.31
C LYS A 8 14.25 6.12 -4.31
N LEU A 9 14.72 4.94 -3.93
CA LEU A 9 14.42 3.68 -4.60
C LEU A 9 12.98 3.27 -4.28
N TYR A 10 12.13 3.25 -5.29
CA TYR A 10 10.73 2.87 -5.15
C TYR A 10 10.55 1.36 -5.28
N ILE A 11 10.06 0.74 -4.20
CA ILE A 11 9.57 -0.63 -4.24
C ILE A 11 8.09 -0.58 -4.59
N LYS A 12 7.75 -0.99 -5.82
CA LYS A 12 6.37 -1.05 -6.28
C LYS A 12 5.65 -2.28 -5.71
N PHE A 13 4.43 -2.08 -5.23
CA PHE A 13 3.53 -3.10 -4.71
C PHE A 13 2.14 -2.97 -5.34
N SER A 14 1.90 -3.72 -6.40
CA SER A 14 0.62 -3.67 -7.11
C SER A 14 -0.42 -4.62 -6.51
N ILE A 15 -1.65 -4.13 -6.36
CA ILE A 15 -2.85 -4.82 -5.87
C ILE A 15 -3.96 -4.66 -6.92
N SER A 16 -4.44 -5.76 -7.50
CA SER A 16 -5.51 -5.75 -8.50
C SER A 16 -6.19 -7.12 -8.59
N GLY A 17 -7.43 -7.14 -9.05
CA GLY A 17 -8.27 -8.32 -9.23
C GLY A 17 -8.76 -8.91 -7.91
N SER A 18 -8.82 -10.24 -7.85
CA SER A 18 -9.20 -10.97 -6.66
C SER A 18 -8.09 -10.92 -5.61
N ILE A 19 -8.42 -10.39 -4.43
CA ILE A 19 -7.47 -10.25 -3.33
C ILE A 19 -7.41 -11.56 -2.54
N ASN A 20 -6.20 -12.12 -2.43
CA ASN A 20 -5.86 -13.13 -1.44
C ASN A 20 -4.93 -12.49 -0.41
N VAL A 21 -5.45 -12.27 0.81
CA VAL A 21 -4.75 -11.55 1.88
C VAL A 21 -3.44 -12.23 2.26
N ASP A 22 -3.42 -13.57 2.36
CA ASP A 22 -2.22 -14.31 2.73
C ASP A 22 -1.11 -14.16 1.67
N THR A 23 -1.49 -14.19 0.39
CA THR A 23 -0.55 -13.99 -0.72
C THR A 23 0.01 -12.56 -0.73
N LEU A 24 -0.82 -11.56 -0.47
CA LEU A 24 -0.37 -10.16 -0.38
C LEU A 24 0.54 -9.92 0.82
N ALA A 25 0.21 -10.51 1.98
CA ALA A 25 1.05 -10.48 3.16
C ALA A 25 2.41 -11.13 2.89
N GLU A 26 2.46 -12.28 2.23
CA GLU A 26 3.73 -12.96 1.92
C GLU A 26 4.60 -12.13 0.95
N ARG A 27 3.98 -11.51 -0.05
CA ARG A 27 4.66 -10.58 -0.97
C ARG A 27 5.22 -9.37 -0.21
N LEU A 28 4.40 -8.73 0.64
CA LEU A 28 4.84 -7.60 1.46
C LEU A 28 5.97 -8.00 2.41
N ARG A 29 5.94 -9.21 2.97
CA ARG A 29 7.00 -9.70 3.88
C ARG A 29 8.32 -9.81 3.13
N THR A 30 8.28 -10.39 1.95
CA THR A 30 9.44 -10.52 1.07
C THR A 30 10.01 -9.16 0.68
N LEU A 31 9.15 -8.18 0.44
CA LEU A 31 9.56 -6.80 0.16
C LEU A 31 10.10 -6.08 1.40
N GLY A 32 9.46 -6.25 2.56
CA GLY A 32 9.87 -5.67 3.83
C GLY A 32 11.28 -6.10 4.25
N LYS A 33 11.67 -7.35 3.98
CA LYS A 33 13.06 -7.81 4.17
C LYS A 33 14.09 -7.05 3.33
N LYS A 34 13.67 -6.44 2.21
CA LYS A 34 14.51 -5.60 1.34
C LYS A 34 14.48 -4.12 1.74
N MET A 35 13.54 -3.73 2.61
CA MET A 35 13.32 -2.37 3.09
C MET A 35 14.20 -2.07 4.32
N THR A 36 15.52 -2.17 4.16
CA THR A 36 16.48 -1.95 5.26
C THR A 36 17.23 -0.62 5.14
N SER A 37 17.11 0.10 4.02
CA SER A 37 17.80 1.37 3.76
C SER A 37 16.86 2.58 3.89
N ILE A 38 17.43 3.71 4.33
CA ILE A 38 16.75 5.02 4.46
C ILE A 38 16.30 5.61 3.11
N ASP A 39 16.89 5.14 2.01
CA ASP A 39 16.65 5.63 0.65
C ASP A 39 15.52 4.89 -0.06
N VAL A 40 14.73 4.09 0.65
CA VAL A 40 13.63 3.31 0.07
C VAL A 40 12.29 3.97 0.35
N ALA A 41 11.37 3.87 -0.62
CA ALA A 41 9.95 4.21 -0.48
C ALA A 41 9.09 3.03 -0.94
N LEU A 42 7.98 2.78 -0.24
CA LEU A 42 6.97 1.82 -0.69
C LEU A 42 5.95 2.56 -1.55
N HIS A 43 5.71 2.08 -2.76
CA HIS A 43 4.72 2.61 -3.68
C HIS A 43 3.65 1.56 -3.94
N ILE A 44 2.46 1.76 -3.37
CA ILE A 44 1.32 0.86 -3.52
C ILE A 44 0.49 1.33 -4.69
N ASP A 45 0.32 0.47 -5.68
CA ASP A 45 -0.45 0.75 -6.90
C ASP A 45 -1.72 -0.11 -6.86
N ILE A 46 -2.88 0.53 -6.76
CA ILE A 46 -4.18 -0.12 -6.58
C ILE A 46 -4.98 -0.01 -7.88
N GLY A 47 -5.08 -1.13 -8.59
CA GLY A 47 -5.95 -1.28 -9.75
C GLY A 47 -7.40 -1.60 -9.38
N VAL A 48 -8.16 -2.07 -10.37
CA VAL A 48 -9.50 -2.61 -10.15
C VAL A 48 -9.43 -3.83 -9.23
N VAL A 49 -10.27 -3.89 -8.19
CA VAL A 49 -10.28 -4.95 -7.17
C VAL A 49 -11.70 -5.47 -6.98
N ASP A 50 -11.85 -6.79 -6.88
CA ASP A 50 -13.15 -7.45 -6.78
C ASP A 50 -13.82 -7.25 -5.41
N ASN A 51 -13.01 -7.23 -4.34
CA ASN A 51 -13.49 -7.10 -2.95
C ASN A 51 -12.85 -5.88 -2.26
N ILE A 52 -13.54 -4.74 -2.36
CA ILE A 52 -13.11 -3.47 -1.75
C ILE A 52 -13.09 -3.54 -0.21
N GLN A 53 -13.94 -4.35 0.42
CA GLN A 53 -13.92 -4.49 1.88
C GLN A 53 -12.62 -5.14 2.36
N GLN A 54 -12.18 -6.22 1.72
CA GLN A 54 -10.90 -6.85 2.05
C GLN A 54 -9.72 -5.94 1.76
N LEU A 55 -9.77 -5.16 0.67
CA LEU A 55 -8.76 -4.14 0.41
C LEU A 55 -8.69 -3.12 1.56
N ASN A 56 -9.84 -2.64 2.04
CA ASN A 56 -9.90 -1.70 3.16
C ASN A 56 -9.31 -2.27 4.45
N GLU A 57 -9.63 -3.52 4.78
CA GLU A 57 -9.08 -4.20 5.96
C GLU A 57 -7.56 -4.37 5.87
N LEU A 58 -7.05 -4.72 4.68
CA LEU A 58 -5.62 -4.81 4.43
C LEU A 58 -4.92 -3.45 4.57
N LEU A 59 -5.44 -2.42 3.90
CA LEU A 59 -4.89 -1.07 3.96
C LEU A 59 -4.96 -0.49 5.37
N TYR A 60 -6.01 -0.80 6.13
CA TYR A 60 -6.11 -0.40 7.53
C TYR A 60 -4.94 -0.92 8.34
N CYS A 61 -4.70 -2.24 8.26
CA CYS A 61 -3.62 -2.89 8.98
C CYS A 61 -2.26 -2.31 8.56
N LEU A 62 -2.06 -2.14 7.25
CA LEU A 62 -0.81 -1.66 6.68
C LEU A 62 -0.51 -0.21 7.05
N LEU A 63 -1.51 0.67 7.05
CA LEU A 63 -1.30 2.10 7.25
C LEU A 63 -1.28 2.49 8.72
N LEU A 64 -2.14 1.90 9.55
CA LEU A 64 -2.15 2.20 10.98
C LEU A 64 -1.01 1.54 11.73
N PHE A 65 -0.87 0.23 11.56
CA PHE A 65 0.09 -0.54 12.36
C PHE A 65 1.44 -0.64 11.68
N ARG A 66 1.54 -0.26 10.40
CA ARG A 66 2.75 -0.44 9.57
C ARG A 66 3.30 -1.86 9.67
N SER A 67 2.43 -2.82 9.96
CA SER A 67 2.79 -4.19 10.25
C SER A 67 1.58 -5.08 10.01
N PHE A 68 1.86 -6.34 9.69
CA PHE A 68 0.85 -7.36 9.52
C PHE A 68 1.40 -8.70 9.99
N ARG A 69 0.51 -9.55 10.49
CA ARG A 69 0.85 -10.90 10.93
C ARG A 69 0.50 -11.88 9.82
N LEU A 70 1.47 -12.69 9.42
CA LEU A 70 1.25 -13.84 8.54
C LEU A 70 1.66 -15.11 9.28
N GLY A 71 0.67 -15.91 9.66
CA GLY A 71 0.89 -17.06 10.55
C GLY A 71 1.48 -16.62 11.90
N GLN A 72 2.70 -17.06 12.19
CA GLN A 72 3.45 -16.76 13.42
C GLN A 72 4.50 -15.64 13.24
N GLU A 73 4.70 -15.15 12.02
CA GLU A 73 5.68 -14.08 11.74
C GLU A 73 4.97 -12.72 11.60
N ALA A 74 5.58 -11.69 12.18
CA ALA A 74 5.20 -10.30 11.94
C ALA A 74 6.12 -9.71 10.88
N ALA A 75 5.53 -9.15 9.83
CA ALA A 75 6.23 -8.30 8.89
C ALA A 75 5.92 -6.84 9.23
N TYR A 76 6.92 -5.98 9.20
CA TYR A 76 6.76 -4.56 9.52
C TYR A 76 7.46 -3.69 8.47
N ILE A 77 6.91 -2.50 8.25
CA ILE A 77 7.49 -1.44 7.43
C ILE A 77 8.06 -0.40 8.39
N PRO A 78 9.39 -0.19 8.40
CA PRO A 78 10.05 0.81 9.23
C PRO A 78 9.38 2.19 9.14
N ALA A 79 9.23 2.89 10.26
CA ALA A 79 8.49 4.15 10.35
C ALA A 79 9.05 5.26 9.44
N ASN A 80 10.36 5.23 9.16
CA ASN A 80 11.07 6.18 8.31
C ASN A 80 10.89 5.94 6.79
N ILE A 81 10.27 4.83 6.39
CA ILE A 81 10.02 4.53 4.99
C ILE A 81 8.69 5.17 4.58
N PRO A 82 8.66 6.12 3.64
CA PRO A 82 7.40 6.69 3.18
C PRO A 82 6.58 5.63 2.43
N ILE A 83 5.26 5.69 2.61
CA ILE A 83 4.28 4.87 1.88
C ILE A 83 3.49 5.82 0.98
N TYR A 84 3.56 5.59 -0.31
CA TYR A 84 2.78 6.29 -1.33
C TYR A 84 1.70 5.35 -1.85
N ILE A 85 0.49 5.85 -2.04
CA ILE A 85 -0.60 5.09 -2.63
C ILE A 85 -1.05 5.81 -3.89
N GLU A 86 -1.02 5.08 -5.00
CA GLU A 86 -1.58 5.47 -6.28
C GLU A 86 -2.79 4.58 -6.56
N LEU A 87 -3.85 5.19 -7.07
CA LEU A 87 -5.06 4.50 -7.48
C LEU A 87 -5.18 4.60 -8.99
N ASP A 88 -5.58 3.51 -9.63
CA ASP A 88 -5.94 3.53 -11.04
C ASP A 88 -7.02 4.61 -11.31
N SER A 89 -6.91 5.30 -12.43
CA SER A 89 -7.78 6.40 -12.84
C SER A 89 -9.02 5.92 -13.62
N SER A 90 -9.21 4.61 -13.73
CA SER A 90 -10.38 4.04 -14.41
C SER A 90 -11.70 4.46 -13.75
N PRO A 91 -12.80 4.63 -14.52
CA PRO A 91 -14.09 5.07 -13.97
C PRO A 91 -14.65 4.17 -12.86
N HIS A 92 -14.31 2.87 -12.86
CA HIS A 92 -14.68 1.92 -11.81
C HIS A 92 -13.89 2.15 -10.50
N SER A 93 -12.65 2.62 -10.61
CA SER A 93 -11.81 2.97 -9.47
C SER A 93 -12.35 4.19 -8.74
N LEU A 94 -12.83 5.23 -9.45
CA LEU A 94 -13.41 6.44 -8.83
C LEU A 94 -14.56 6.15 -7.86
N THR A 95 -15.41 5.16 -8.14
CA THR A 95 -16.49 4.72 -7.23
C THR A 95 -15.95 3.95 -6.01
N ALA A 96 -14.84 3.24 -6.17
CA ALA A 96 -14.13 2.60 -5.08
C ALA A 96 -13.40 3.61 -4.18
N HIS A 97 -12.93 4.75 -4.73
CA HIS A 97 -12.26 5.81 -3.97
C HIS A 97 -13.15 6.35 -2.85
N ALA A 98 -14.45 6.54 -3.12
CA ALA A 98 -15.42 7.00 -2.13
C ALA A 98 -15.65 5.99 -0.98
N LYS A 99 -15.27 4.72 -1.18
CA LYS A 99 -15.43 3.63 -0.21
C LYS A 99 -14.15 3.30 0.55
N ILE A 100 -13.00 3.85 0.14
CA ILE A 100 -11.73 3.69 0.86
C ILE A 100 -11.64 4.77 1.94
N ILE A 101 -11.87 4.37 3.18
CA ILE A 101 -12.08 5.26 4.34
C ILE A 101 -10.81 6.06 4.72
N TYR A 102 -9.62 5.61 4.30
CA TYR A 102 -8.33 6.15 4.78
C TYR A 102 -7.88 7.46 4.14
N PHE A 103 -8.51 7.89 3.05
CA PHE A 103 -8.12 9.15 2.40
C PHE A 103 -8.41 10.42 3.20
N ASN A 104 -9.14 10.30 4.32
CA ASN A 104 -9.54 11.43 5.14
C ASN A 104 -8.71 11.67 6.42
N PHE A 105 -7.80 10.77 6.84
CA PHE A 105 -7.35 10.80 8.25
C PHE A 105 -5.85 10.74 8.56
N TYR A 106 -4.94 10.43 7.62
CA TYR A 106 -3.51 10.30 7.94
C TYR A 106 -2.60 10.90 6.86
N HIS A 107 -1.34 11.19 7.23
CA HIS A 107 -0.23 11.61 6.35
C HIS A 107 0.14 10.55 5.28
N VAL A 108 -0.85 10.07 4.54
CA VAL A 108 -0.68 9.33 3.30
C VAL A 108 -0.71 10.38 2.21
N ILE A 109 0.41 10.56 1.51
CA ILE A 109 0.43 11.40 0.32
C ILE A 109 -0.29 10.60 -0.77
N ILE A 110 -1.55 10.97 -1.01
CA ILE A 110 -2.35 10.43 -2.10
C ILE A 110 -1.92 11.17 -3.35
N LEU A 111 -1.28 10.46 -4.26
CA LEU A 111 -0.91 11.01 -5.55
C LEU A 111 -2.12 10.82 -6.47
N LYS A 112 -2.96 11.86 -6.57
CA LYS A 112 -3.93 11.97 -7.66
C LYS A 112 -3.17 12.45 -8.91
N LEU A 113 -3.26 11.68 -9.99
CA LEU A 113 -2.97 12.17 -11.35
C LEU A 113 -4.16 13.01 -11.84
#